data_AF-A0A920I720-F1
#
_entry.id   AF-A0A920I720-F1
#
_cell.length_a   1.000
_cell.length_b   1.000
_cell.length_c   1.000
_cell.angle_alpha   90.00
_cell.angle_beta   90.00
_cell.angle_gamma   90.00
#
_symmetry.space_group_name_H-M   'P 1'
#
loop_
_entity.id
_entity.type
_entity.pdbx_description
1 polymer ?
#
loop_
_entity_poly.entity_id
_entity_poly.type
_entity_poly.pdbx_seq_one_letter_code
_entity_poly.pdbx_strand_id
1 'polypeptide(L)'
;MMGSLVSEIDISENGMALDALKQVGPGQHFLGSEHTQSNFETAFWRSSIADYTTYEQWSSKVHKRQNQEQGCEQSKCLIRIRPRN
;
A
#
# COMPACT_ATOMS: atom_id res chain seq x y z
N MET A 1 -6.61 5.38 5.41
CA MET A 1 -5.80 6.59 5.12
C MET A 1 -5.62 7.42 6.37
N MET A 2 -6.68 8.05 6.90
CA MET A 2 -6.55 8.96 8.05
C MET A 2 -5.87 8.31 9.28
N GLY A 3 -6.22 7.07 9.62
CA GLY A 3 -5.58 6.34 10.73
C GLY A 3 -4.07 6.08 10.56
N SER A 4 -3.58 5.96 9.33
CA SER A 4 -2.14 5.78 9.05
C SER A 4 -1.38 7.10 8.94
N LEU A 5 -2.09 8.24 8.83
CA LEU A 5 -1.46 9.55 8.85
C LEU A 5 -1.21 10.04 10.28
N VAL A 6 -2.03 9.59 11.22
CA VAL A 6 -1.93 9.93 12.65
C VAL A 6 -1.22 8.84 13.45
N SER A 7 -0.76 7.76 12.82
CA SER A 7 0.01 6.73 13.49
C SER A 7 1.36 7.28 13.93
N GLU A 8 1.86 6.75 15.04
CA GLU A 8 3.15 7.12 15.60
C GLU A 8 4.28 6.90 14.58
N ILE A 9 5.28 7.76 14.64
CA ILE A 9 6.50 7.62 13.85
C ILE A 9 7.41 6.62 14.58
N ASP A 10 7.81 5.55 13.91
CA ASP A 10 8.75 4.58 14.46
C ASP A 10 10.18 5.14 14.48
N ILE A 11 10.76 5.25 15.68
CA ILE A 11 12.13 5.75 15.93
C ILE A 11 13.06 4.59 16.37
N SER A 12 12.62 3.34 16.22
CA SER A 12 13.45 2.17 16.49
C SER A 12 14.63 2.07 15.50
N GLU A 13 15.58 1.19 15.78
CA GLU A 13 16.72 0.94 14.87
C GLU A 13 16.26 0.50 13.47
N ASN A 14 15.17 -0.27 13.39
CA ASN A 14 14.51 -0.60 12.13
C ASN A 14 13.85 0.63 11.51
N GLY A 15 13.14 1.46 12.28
CA GLY A 15 12.54 2.70 11.79
C GLY A 15 13.56 3.71 11.23
N MET A 16 14.78 3.74 11.79
CA MET A 16 15.85 4.62 11.34
C MET A 16 16.56 4.15 10.06
N ALA A 17 16.46 2.86 9.69
CA ALA A 17 17.00 2.29 8.44
C ALA A 17 18.51 2.55 8.17
N LEU A 18 19.32 2.75 9.21
CA LEU A 18 20.72 3.14 9.09
C LEU A 18 21.59 2.07 8.41
N ASP A 19 21.27 0.79 8.60
CA ASP A 19 22.03 -0.30 8.01
C ASP A 19 21.77 -0.45 6.51
N ALA A 20 20.53 -0.21 6.07
CA ALA A 20 20.21 -0.15 4.63
C ALA A 20 20.98 0.99 3.95
N LEU A 21 21.11 2.13 4.64
CA LEU A 21 21.81 3.31 4.13
C LEU A 21 23.31 3.04 3.95
N LYS A 22 23.94 2.32 4.89
CA LYS A 22 25.34 1.87 4.76
C LYS A 22 25.52 0.85 3.64
N GLN A 23 24.56 -0.05 3.45
CA GLN A 23 24.64 -1.15 2.49
C GLN A 23 24.52 -0.69 1.03
N VAL A 24 23.61 0.23 0.74
CA VAL A 24 23.26 0.63 -0.64
C VAL A 24 24.27 1.63 -1.21
N GLY A 25 24.79 2.55 -0.38
CA GLY A 25 25.74 3.56 -0.81
C GLY A 25 25.16 4.60 -1.79
N PRO A 26 25.94 5.63 -2.16
CA PRO A 26 25.45 6.72 -3.00
C PRO A 26 25.19 6.28 -4.45
N GLY A 27 24.06 6.72 -5.02
CA GLY A 27 23.70 6.49 -6.42
C GLY A 27 22.97 5.16 -6.71
N GLN A 28 22.65 4.37 -5.69
CA GLN A 28 21.92 3.10 -5.80
C GLN A 28 20.47 3.23 -5.30
N HIS A 29 19.66 2.18 -5.49
CA HIS A 29 18.25 2.15 -5.08
C HIS A 29 17.99 1.16 -3.93
N PHE A 30 17.02 1.46 -3.06
CA PHE A 30 16.72 0.65 -1.87
C PHE A 30 15.77 -0.52 -2.12
N LEU A 31 15.24 -0.70 -3.34
CA LEU A 31 14.22 -1.71 -3.65
C LEU A 31 14.67 -3.16 -3.38
N GLY A 32 15.97 -3.43 -3.48
CA GLY A 32 16.56 -4.76 -3.21
C GLY A 32 17.26 -4.90 -1.86
N SER A 33 17.16 -3.90 -0.98
CA SER A 33 17.77 -3.99 0.36
C SER A 33 16.97 -4.93 1.27
N GLU A 34 17.66 -5.60 2.19
CA GLU A 34 17.05 -6.51 3.16
C GLU A 34 16.01 -5.77 4.02
N HIS A 35 16.28 -4.52 4.35
CA HIS A 35 15.38 -3.63 5.09
C HIS A 35 14.09 -3.31 4.35
N THR A 36 14.15 -3.04 3.05
CA THR A 36 12.92 -2.84 2.25
C THR A 36 12.13 -4.12 2.15
N GLN A 37 12.78 -5.28 1.98
CA GLN A 37 12.08 -6.54 1.82
C GLN A 37 11.38 -6.99 3.12
N SER A 38 11.99 -6.78 4.28
CA SER A 38 11.39 -7.14 5.57
C SER A 38 10.20 -6.25 5.96
N ASN A 39 10.18 -4.98 5.51
CA ASN A 39 9.17 -4.00 5.90
C ASN A 39 8.12 -3.71 4.81
N PHE A 40 8.27 -4.23 3.59
CA PHE A 40 7.42 -3.88 2.43
C PHE A 40 5.93 -4.12 2.64
N GLU A 41 5.57 -5.16 3.40
CA GLU A 41 4.18 -5.56 3.60
C GLU A 41 3.45 -4.70 4.65
N THR A 42 4.19 -4.18 5.64
CA THR A 42 3.63 -3.55 6.84
C THR A 42 3.83 -2.05 6.89
N ALA A 43 4.91 -1.53 6.30
CA ALA A 43 5.28 -0.11 6.39
C ALA A 43 4.41 0.81 5.51
N PHE A 44 3.77 0.29 4.46
CA PHE A 44 2.99 1.09 3.53
C PHE A 44 1.49 0.91 3.71
N TRP A 45 0.79 2.02 3.95
CA TRP A 45 -0.66 2.02 3.85
C TRP A 45 -1.11 1.85 2.40
N ARG A 46 -1.87 0.79 2.12
CA ARG A 46 -2.48 0.53 0.81
C ARG A 46 -3.96 0.85 0.85
N SER A 47 -4.40 1.64 -0.13
CA SER A 47 -5.83 1.90 -0.35
C SER A 47 -6.47 0.68 -1.01
N SER A 48 -7.64 0.28 -0.54
CA SER A 48 -8.43 -0.77 -1.17
C SER A 48 -9.23 -0.28 -2.38
N ILE A 49 -9.25 1.02 -2.65
CA ILE A 49 -10.10 1.67 -3.68
C ILE A 49 -9.27 2.42 -4.73
N ALA A 50 -8.01 2.79 -4.43
CA ALA A 50 -7.18 3.54 -5.36
C ALA A 50 -6.46 2.60 -6.34
N ASP A 51 -6.46 2.94 -7.63
CA ASP A 51 -5.70 2.23 -8.67
C ASP A 51 -4.33 2.91 -8.86
N TYR A 52 -3.25 2.14 -8.66
CA TYR A 52 -1.85 2.59 -8.81
C TYR A 52 -1.19 2.07 -10.11
N THR A 53 -1.98 1.59 -11.08
CA THR A 53 -1.49 1.11 -12.38
C THR A 53 -1.15 2.25 -13.33
N THR A 54 -0.42 1.94 -14.42
CA THR A 54 -0.02 2.96 -15.41
C THR A 54 -1.24 3.49 -16.18
N TYR A 55 -1.09 4.65 -16.83
CA TYR A 55 -2.18 5.26 -17.61
C TYR A 55 -2.73 4.32 -18.68
N GLU A 56 -1.88 3.58 -19.38
CA GLU A 56 -2.26 2.66 -20.45
C GLU A 56 -3.04 1.45 -19.90
N GLN A 57 -2.61 0.96 -18.73
CA GLN A 57 -3.32 -0.12 -18.02
C GLN A 57 -4.66 0.36 -17.46
N TRP A 58 -4.73 1.60 -16.99
CA TRP A 58 -5.98 2.20 -16.54
C TRP A 58 -6.94 2.48 -17.71
N SER A 59 -6.42 3.06 -18.81
CA SER A 59 -7.21 3.41 -20.01
C SER A 59 -7.72 2.20 -20.77
N SER A 60 -7.00 1.08 -20.76
CA SER A 60 -7.46 -0.18 -21.37
C SER A 60 -8.58 -0.85 -20.57
N LYS A 61 -8.69 -0.57 -19.26
CA LYS A 61 -9.86 -0.93 -18.46
C LYS A 61 -11.00 0.03 -18.80
N VAL A 62 -11.84 -0.34 -19.76
CA VAL A 62 -12.97 0.45 -20.28
C VAL A 62 -13.75 1.18 -19.17
N HIS A 63 -13.48 2.49 -19.04
CA HIS A 63 -14.34 3.56 -18.53
C HIS A 63 -15.21 3.30 -17.30
N LYS A 64 -14.83 2.37 -16.43
CA LYS A 64 -15.57 2.15 -15.21
C LYS A 64 -15.22 3.30 -14.27
N ARG A 65 -16.22 3.88 -13.61
CA ARG A 65 -16.00 4.70 -12.41
C ARG A 65 -15.46 3.75 -11.32
N GLN A 66 -14.22 3.28 -11.48
CA GLN A 66 -13.67 2.14 -10.75
C GLN A 66 -13.68 2.37 -9.26
N ASN A 67 -13.36 3.58 -8.81
CA ASN A 67 -13.40 3.91 -7.39
C ASN A 67 -14.81 3.75 -6.79
N GLN A 68 -15.86 4.07 -7.57
CA GLN A 68 -17.25 3.92 -7.13
C GLN A 68 -17.73 2.47 -7.23
N GLU A 69 -17.35 1.75 -8.29
CA GLU A 69 -17.73 0.34 -8.50
C GLU A 69 -16.98 -0.62 -7.56
N GLN A 70 -15.68 -0.44 -7.35
CA GLN A 70 -14.88 -1.20 -6.37
C GLN A 70 -15.40 -0.98 -4.95
N GLY A 71 -15.78 0.25 -4.60
CA GLY A 71 -16.42 0.55 -3.32
C GLY A 71 -17.78 -0.15 -3.15
N CYS A 72 -18.60 -0.17 -4.21
CA CYS A 72 -19.87 -0.90 -4.24
C CYS A 72 -19.68 -2.43 -4.15
N GLU A 73 -18.66 -2.98 -4.82
CA GLU A 73 -18.34 -4.41 -4.79
C GLU A 73 -17.79 -4.86 -3.44
N GLN A 74 -16.89 -4.07 -2.83
CA GLN A 74 -16.44 -4.28 -1.45
C GLN A 74 -17.60 -4.29 -0.46
N SER A 75 -18.52 -3.33 -0.60
CA SER A 75 -19.72 -3.24 0.24
C SER A 75 -20.62 -4.47 0.08
N LYS A 76 -20.84 -4.96 -1.15
CA LYS A 76 -21.62 -6.18 -1.42
C LYS A 76 -20.97 -7.43 -0.81
N CYS A 77 -19.64 -7.54 -0.88
CA CYS A 77 -18.89 -8.65 -0.30
C CYS A 77 -19.03 -8.66 1.24
N LEU A 78 -18.83 -7.50 1.88
CA LEU A 78 -19.00 -7.33 3.33
C LEU A 78 -20.42 -7.66 3.82
N ILE A 79 -21.46 -7.29 3.06
CA ILE A 79 -22.86 -7.62 3.41
C ILE A 79 -23.12 -9.13 3.29
N ARG A 80 -22.49 -9.82 2.34
CA ARG A 80 -22.70 -11.27 2.11
C ARG A 80 -22.01 -12.16 3.14
N ILE A 81 -20.94 -11.70 3.78
CA ILE A 81 -20.16 -12.46 4.77
C ILE A 81 -20.69 -12.24 6.20
N ARG A 82 -21.53 -11.22 6.45
CA ARG A 82 -22.16 -11.07 7.77
C ARG A 82 -23.15 -12.22 8.02
N PRO A 83 -23.03 -12.98 9.12
CA PRO A 83 -24.03 -13.96 9.48
C PRO A 83 -25.38 -13.25 9.68
N ARG A 84 -26.41 -13.75 8.99
CA ARG A 84 -27.79 -13.41 9.35
C ARG A 84 -28.04 -14.06 10.71
N ASN A 85 -28.44 -13.25 11.70
CA ASN A 85 -29.15 -13.78 12.86
C ASN A 85 -30.36 -14.61 12.41
#